data_AF-A0A9N7PLT5-F1
#
_entry.id   AF-A0A9N7PLT5-F1
#
_cell.length_a   1.000
_cell.length_b   1.000
_cell.length_c   1.000
_cell.angle_alpha   90.00
_cell.angle_beta   90.00
_cell.angle_gamma   90.00
#
_symmetry.space_group_name_H-M   'P 1'
#
loop_
_entity.id
_entity.type
_entity.pdbx_description
1 polymer ?
#
loop_
_entity_poly.entity_id
_entity_poly.type
_entity_poly.pdbx_seq_one_letter_code
_entity_poly.pdbx_strand_id
1 'polypeptide(L)'
;MTHSTKGDFTYNPKTGKVSRMKGGGHGQDNIDFLIENNIEFNIEKTYSNGVRVGNVPKHKTPSKRIGTGQAWFPENWSNDKIKDAGEYVANLPENINAVDGNIIFGEYDGVRVGVIKTDGKIGTIFPDADMQP
;
A
#
# COMPACT_ATOMS: atom_id res chain seq x y z
N MET A 1 -0.19 2.72 -12.42
CA MET A 1 -0.85 2.23 -11.19
C MET A 1 -0.29 0.92 -10.64
N THR A 2 0.77 0.35 -11.23
CA THR A 2 1.36 -0.92 -10.78
C THR A 2 1.96 -0.89 -9.38
N HIS A 3 2.32 0.28 -8.84
CA HIS A 3 3.03 0.42 -7.54
C HIS A 3 2.14 0.27 -6.31
N SER A 4 0.84 0.61 -6.40
CA SER A 4 -0.05 0.58 -5.23
C SER A 4 -0.36 -0.84 -4.79
N THR A 5 -0.56 -1.76 -5.74
CA THR A 5 -1.00 -3.13 -5.46
C THR A 5 0.18 -4.06 -5.24
N LYS A 6 1.10 -4.16 -6.21
CA LYS A 6 2.40 -4.85 -6.09
C LYS A 6 3.50 -3.82 -5.81
N GLY A 7 4.34 -4.12 -4.82
CA GLY A 7 5.38 -3.18 -4.40
C GLY A 7 6.52 -3.04 -5.40
N ASP A 8 7.32 -2.00 -5.20
CA ASP A 8 8.64 -1.88 -5.80
C ASP A 8 9.65 -2.68 -4.99
N PHE A 9 10.59 -3.33 -5.68
CA PHE A 9 11.63 -4.11 -5.05
C PHE A 9 13.03 -3.71 -5.52
N THR A 10 14.02 -3.93 -4.67
CA THR A 10 15.43 -3.93 -5.06
C THR A 10 15.84 -5.32 -5.49
N TYR A 11 16.83 -5.39 -6.37
CA TYR A 11 17.36 -6.64 -6.91
C TYR A 11 18.85 -6.76 -6.62
N ASN A 12 19.30 -7.99 -6.38
CA ASN A 12 20.72 -8.27 -6.25
C ASN A 12 21.39 -8.07 -7.63
N PRO A 13 22.38 -7.17 -7.77
CA PRO A 13 22.98 -6.86 -9.06
C PRO A 13 23.76 -8.02 -9.69
N LYS A 14 24.20 -9.01 -8.89
CA LYS A 14 24.94 -10.18 -9.38
C LYS A 14 24.02 -11.32 -9.82
N THR A 15 22.91 -11.53 -9.12
CA THR A 15 22.03 -12.69 -9.36
C THR A 15 20.70 -12.35 -9.98
N GLY A 16 20.35 -11.06 -10.07
CA GLY A 16 19.03 -10.58 -10.52
C GLY A 16 17.88 -10.93 -9.57
N LYS A 17 18.14 -11.67 -8.48
CA LYS A 17 17.10 -12.09 -7.54
C LYS A 17 16.57 -10.90 -6.77
N VAL A 18 15.26 -10.92 -6.49
CA VAL A 18 14.63 -9.92 -5.63
C VAL A 18 15.29 -9.92 -4.24
N SER A 19 15.40 -8.74 -3.63
CA SER A 19 16.13 -8.57 -2.37
C SER A 19 15.28 -7.95 -1.27
N ARG A 20 14.72 -6.75 -1.49
CA ARG A 20 13.98 -6.01 -0.47
C ARG A 20 12.84 -5.23 -1.09
N MET A 21 11.74 -5.14 -0.38
CA MET A 21 10.68 -4.20 -0.71
C MET A 21 11.18 -2.75 -0.50
N LYS A 22 10.84 -1.86 -1.42
CA LYS A 22 11.26 -0.46 -1.47
C LYS A 22 10.11 0.51 -1.18
N GLY A 23 8.91 0.22 -1.68
CA GLY A 23 7.72 1.03 -1.48
C GLY A 23 6.47 0.42 -2.11
N GLY A 24 5.31 1.03 -1.85
CA GLY A 24 4.02 0.58 -2.36
C GLY A 24 3.58 -0.77 -1.78
N GLY A 25 2.96 -1.61 -2.60
CA GLY A 25 2.68 -3.02 -2.29
C GLY A 25 1.63 -3.21 -1.19
N HIS A 26 0.48 -2.58 -1.37
CA HIS A 26 -0.63 -2.57 -0.43
C HIS A 26 -1.76 -3.55 -0.83
N GLY A 27 -1.66 -4.22 -1.97
CA GLY A 27 -2.64 -5.22 -2.41
C GLY A 27 -2.27 -6.65 -1.99
N GLN A 28 -3.18 -7.59 -2.24
CA GLN A 28 -2.92 -9.02 -2.03
C GLN A 28 -1.80 -9.54 -2.94
N ASP A 29 -1.72 -9.07 -4.19
CA ASP A 29 -0.64 -9.39 -5.13
C ASP A 29 0.77 -9.17 -4.54
N ASN A 30 0.94 -8.19 -3.65
CA ASN A 30 2.22 -7.99 -2.98
C ASN A 30 2.52 -9.08 -1.97
N ILE A 31 1.53 -9.50 -1.17
CA ILE A 31 1.68 -10.60 -0.21
C ILE A 31 2.03 -11.89 -0.96
N ASP A 32 1.32 -12.19 -2.05
CA ASP A 32 1.57 -13.37 -2.87
C ASP A 32 2.99 -13.35 -3.45
N PHE A 33 3.44 -12.19 -3.94
CA PHE A 33 4.80 -12.02 -4.42
C PHE A 33 5.86 -12.16 -3.31
N LEU A 34 5.60 -11.69 -2.09
CA LEU A 34 6.49 -11.89 -0.95
C LEU A 34 6.61 -13.38 -0.61
N ILE A 35 5.49 -14.12 -0.61
CA ILE A 35 5.46 -15.58 -0.38
C ILE A 35 6.26 -16.32 -1.46
N GLU A 36 5.97 -16.06 -2.73
CA GLU A 36 6.65 -16.68 -3.88
C GLU A 36 8.18 -16.51 -3.81
N ASN A 37 8.63 -15.36 -3.30
CA ASN A 37 10.03 -15.00 -3.23
C ASN A 37 10.67 -15.26 -1.86
N ASN A 38 9.98 -15.94 -0.95
CA ASN A 38 10.44 -16.22 0.42
C ASN A 38 10.91 -14.96 1.16
N ILE A 39 10.19 -13.85 0.97
CA ILE A 39 10.39 -12.61 1.71
C ILE A 39 9.41 -12.60 2.88
N GLU A 40 9.95 -12.63 4.09
CA GLU A 40 9.19 -12.59 5.32
C GLU A 40 8.37 -11.30 5.44
N PHE A 41 7.15 -11.44 5.96
CA PHE A 41 6.26 -10.37 6.36
C PHE A 41 5.44 -10.84 7.55
N ASN A 42 4.91 -9.89 8.30
CA ASN A 42 4.05 -10.14 9.44
C ASN A 42 2.76 -9.35 9.28
N ILE A 43 1.62 -9.98 9.59
CA ILE A 43 0.35 -9.30 9.82
C ILE A 43 0.18 -9.25 11.35
N GLU A 44 0.32 -8.07 11.93
CA GLU A 44 0.24 -7.86 13.37
C GLU A 44 -1.21 -7.66 13.84
N LYS A 45 -2.04 -7.06 12.98
CA LYS A 45 -3.45 -6.77 13.26
C LYS A 45 -4.26 -6.73 11.98
N THR A 46 -5.51 -7.17 12.07
CA THR A 46 -6.53 -6.97 11.04
C THR A 46 -7.69 -6.18 11.65
N TYR A 47 -8.08 -5.07 11.00
CA TYR A 47 -9.25 -4.29 11.37
C TYR A 47 -10.54 -5.04 11.01
N SER A 48 -11.67 -4.66 11.62
CA SER A 48 -12.99 -5.28 11.37
C SER A 48 -13.43 -5.19 9.91
N ASN A 49 -13.03 -4.13 9.20
CA ASN A 49 -13.27 -3.93 7.77
C ASN A 49 -12.30 -4.71 6.85
N GLY A 50 -11.40 -5.51 7.43
CA GLY A 50 -10.47 -6.37 6.69
C GLY A 50 -9.12 -5.73 6.35
N VAL A 51 -8.88 -4.45 6.62
CA VAL A 51 -7.55 -3.85 6.46
C VAL A 51 -6.54 -4.56 7.36
N ARG A 52 -5.38 -4.90 6.80
CA ARG A 52 -4.31 -5.63 7.50
C ARG A 52 -3.14 -4.70 7.72
N VAL A 53 -2.57 -4.71 8.90
CA VAL A 53 -1.38 -3.92 9.23
C VAL A 53 -0.31 -4.79 9.86
N GLY A 54 0.94 -4.47 9.56
CA GLY A 54 2.09 -5.20 10.04
C GLY A 54 3.38 -4.68 9.43
N ASN A 55 4.30 -5.58 9.07
CA ASN A 55 5.64 -5.18 8.67
C ASN A 55 6.30 -6.17 7.69
N VAL A 56 7.38 -5.69 7.06
CA VAL A 56 8.29 -6.51 6.24
C VAL A 56 9.69 -6.35 6.85
N PRO A 57 10.21 -7.33 7.62
CA PRO A 57 11.44 -7.16 8.42
C PRO A 57 12.66 -6.69 7.63
N LYS A 58 12.76 -7.09 6.34
CA LYS A 58 13.84 -6.69 5.43
C LYS A 58 13.51 -5.50 4.53
N HIS A 59 12.45 -4.73 4.83
CA HIS A 59 12.07 -3.56 4.04
C HIS A 59 13.20 -2.52 3.95
N LYS A 60 13.31 -1.80 2.83
CA LYS A 60 14.33 -0.76 2.64
C LYS A 60 14.17 0.36 3.68
N THR A 61 12.96 0.88 3.83
CA THR A 61 12.59 1.89 4.83
C THR A 61 12.52 1.31 6.25
N PRO A 62 13.28 1.84 7.23
CA PRO A 62 13.34 1.29 8.60
C PRO A 62 11.99 1.22 9.34
N SER A 63 11.14 2.24 9.22
CA SER A 63 9.84 2.29 9.90
C SER A 63 8.87 1.18 9.45
N LYS A 64 9.11 0.57 8.29
CA LYS A 64 8.29 -0.53 7.74
C LYS A 64 8.75 -1.93 8.21
N ARG A 65 9.82 -2.01 9.00
CA ARG A 65 10.45 -3.29 9.39
C ARG A 65 9.86 -3.92 10.64
N ILE A 66 9.10 -3.17 11.42
CA ILE A 66 8.56 -3.61 12.73
C ILE A 66 7.16 -3.05 12.93
N GLY A 67 6.38 -3.66 13.83
CA GLY A 67 5.06 -3.18 14.22
C GLY A 67 4.10 -3.10 13.04
N THR A 68 3.32 -2.02 12.97
CA THR A 68 2.25 -1.80 11.97
C THR A 68 2.65 -0.85 10.84
N GLY A 69 3.95 -0.69 10.58
CA GLY A 69 4.45 0.30 9.63
C GLY A 69 3.97 0.07 8.19
N GLN A 70 3.70 -1.17 7.78
CA GLN A 70 3.13 -1.53 6.47
C GLN A 70 1.64 -1.87 6.62
N ALA A 71 0.84 -1.50 5.63
CA ALA A 71 -0.58 -1.83 5.59
C ALA A 71 -0.94 -2.44 4.23
N TRP A 72 -1.93 -3.30 4.24
CA TRP A 72 -2.50 -3.95 3.08
C TRP A 72 -4.02 -3.85 3.12
N PHE A 73 -4.62 -3.64 1.95
CA PHE A 73 -6.06 -3.66 1.77
C PHE A 73 -6.62 -5.03 2.19
N PRO A 74 -7.95 -5.12 2.39
CA PRO A 74 -8.61 -6.41 2.57
C PRO A 74 -8.16 -7.41 1.51
N GLU A 75 -7.95 -8.65 1.92
CA GLU A 75 -7.43 -9.71 1.05
C GLU A 75 -8.30 -9.93 -0.20
N ASN A 76 -9.61 -9.69 -0.09
CA ASN A 76 -10.56 -9.82 -1.19
C ASN A 76 -10.64 -8.59 -2.12
N TRP A 77 -9.88 -7.51 -1.86
CA TRP A 77 -9.86 -6.36 -2.76
C TRP A 77 -8.97 -6.64 -3.97
N SER A 78 -9.57 -6.60 -5.16
CA SER A 78 -8.85 -6.69 -6.43
C SER A 78 -8.04 -5.42 -6.73
N ASN A 79 -7.10 -5.53 -7.67
CA ASN A 79 -6.34 -4.39 -8.16
C ASN A 79 -7.23 -3.28 -8.73
N ASP A 80 -8.28 -3.65 -9.45
CA ASP A 80 -9.24 -2.69 -10.01
C ASP A 80 -10.01 -1.99 -8.90
N LYS A 81 -10.44 -2.70 -7.85
CA LYS A 81 -11.11 -2.08 -6.70
C LYS A 81 -10.21 -1.08 -5.97
N ILE A 82 -8.93 -1.42 -5.77
CA ILE A 82 -7.95 -0.50 -5.17
C ILE A 82 -7.78 0.75 -6.04
N LYS A 83 -7.69 0.56 -7.36
CA LYS A 83 -7.63 1.66 -8.33
C LYS A 83 -8.87 2.55 -8.25
N ASP A 84 -10.06 1.97 -8.31
CA ASP A 84 -11.34 2.70 -8.25
C ASP A 84 -11.46 3.49 -6.94
N ALA A 85 -11.06 2.89 -5.82
CA ALA A 85 -11.03 3.56 -4.53
C ALA A 85 -10.08 4.78 -4.52
N GLY A 86 -8.89 4.63 -5.10
CA GLY A 86 -7.94 5.73 -5.22
C GLY A 86 -8.42 6.85 -6.14
N GLU A 87 -9.04 6.50 -7.27
CA GLU A 87 -9.65 7.47 -8.19
C GLU A 87 -10.81 8.20 -7.54
N TYR A 88 -11.68 7.50 -6.82
CA TYR A 88 -12.76 8.09 -6.06
C TYR A 88 -12.22 9.12 -5.05
N VAL A 89 -11.28 8.72 -4.19
CA VAL A 89 -10.72 9.60 -3.16
C VAL A 89 -10.00 10.82 -3.76
N ALA A 90 -9.25 10.63 -4.85
CA ALA A 90 -8.51 11.71 -5.51
C ALA A 90 -9.41 12.77 -6.16
N ASN A 91 -10.65 12.40 -6.50
CA ASN A 91 -11.65 13.25 -7.15
C ASN A 91 -12.70 13.82 -6.18
N LEU A 92 -12.61 13.54 -4.88
CA LEU A 92 -13.46 14.19 -3.89
C LEU A 92 -13.26 15.73 -3.95
N PRO A 93 -14.31 16.55 -3.78
CA PRO A 93 -14.23 18.01 -3.88
C PRO A 93 -13.13 18.64 -3.00
N GLU A 94 -12.92 18.11 -1.80
CA GLU A 94 -11.89 18.52 -0.85
C GLU A 94 -10.46 18.14 -1.28
N ASN A 95 -10.32 17.14 -2.16
CA ASN A 95 -9.05 16.54 -2.56
C ASN A 95 -8.60 16.92 -3.98
N ILE A 96 -9.49 17.51 -4.79
CA ILE A 96 -9.23 17.80 -6.21
C ILE A 96 -8.02 18.73 -6.39
N ASN A 97 -7.87 19.73 -5.51
CA ASN A 97 -6.79 20.72 -5.53
C ASN A 97 -5.66 20.41 -4.54
N ALA A 98 -5.59 19.17 -4.05
CA ALA A 98 -4.54 18.78 -3.11
C ALA A 98 -3.14 18.92 -3.72
N VAL A 99 -2.21 19.43 -2.91
CA VAL A 99 -0.80 19.60 -3.28
C VAL A 99 -0.13 18.22 -3.40
N ASP A 100 0.68 18.04 -4.44
CA ASP A 100 1.46 16.82 -4.63
C ASP A 100 2.35 16.51 -3.41
N GLY A 101 2.53 15.22 -3.12
CA GLY A 101 3.28 14.74 -1.96
C GLY A 101 2.49 14.73 -0.65
N ASN A 102 1.40 15.50 -0.55
CA ASN A 102 0.51 15.42 0.62
C ASN A 102 -0.36 14.17 0.53
N ILE A 103 -0.62 13.57 1.69
CA ILE A 103 -1.60 12.50 1.81
C ILE A 103 -2.98 13.13 1.87
N ILE A 104 -3.84 12.71 0.94
CA ILE A 104 -5.28 12.93 1.01
C ILE A 104 -5.96 11.64 1.43
N PHE A 105 -7.08 11.75 2.13
CA PHE A 105 -7.85 10.62 2.59
C PHE A 105 -9.30 10.72 2.14
N GLY A 106 -9.94 9.57 2.02
CA GLY A 106 -11.38 9.43 1.90
C GLY A 106 -11.79 8.01 2.29
N GLU A 107 -13.08 7.81 2.54
CA GLU A 107 -13.62 6.48 2.81
C GLU A 107 -14.18 5.88 1.51
N TYR A 108 -13.86 4.62 1.24
CA TYR A 108 -14.40 3.86 0.12
C TYR A 108 -14.73 2.44 0.61
N ASP A 109 -16.00 2.05 0.49
CA ASP A 109 -16.50 0.73 0.88
C ASP A 109 -16.05 0.31 2.29
N GLY A 110 -16.20 1.23 3.26
CA GLY A 110 -15.85 1.02 4.66
C GLY A 110 -14.36 1.04 4.99
N VAL A 111 -13.48 1.31 4.01
CA VAL A 111 -12.03 1.45 4.22
C VAL A 111 -11.61 2.90 4.10
N ARG A 112 -10.82 3.38 5.06
CA ARG A 112 -10.14 4.67 4.94
C ARG A 112 -8.92 4.52 4.03
N VAL A 113 -8.99 5.16 2.87
CA VAL A 113 -8.00 5.09 1.78
C VAL A 113 -7.21 6.39 1.72
N GLY A 114 -5.89 6.26 1.76
CA GLY A 114 -4.93 7.32 1.51
C GLY A 114 -4.46 7.32 0.05
N VAL A 115 -4.30 8.52 -0.52
CA VAL A 115 -3.72 8.74 -1.85
C VAL A 115 -2.65 9.81 -1.76
N ILE A 116 -1.52 9.60 -2.45
CA ILE A 116 -0.50 10.64 -2.66
C ILE A 116 -0.42 10.93 -4.15
N LYS A 117 -0.53 12.21 -4.51
CA LYS A 117 -0.35 12.69 -5.89
C LYS A 117 1.11 13.03 -6.18
N THR A 118 1.53 12.85 -7.43
CA THR A 118 2.84 13.23 -7.96
C THR A 118 2.66 13.70 -9.40
N ASP A 119 3.12 14.92 -9.69
CA ASP A 119 2.89 15.64 -10.95
C ASP A 119 1.40 15.69 -11.34
N GLY A 120 0.55 15.98 -10.34
CA GLY A 120 -0.91 16.05 -10.48
C GLY A 120 -1.62 14.72 -10.72
N LYS A 121 -0.90 13.58 -10.68
CA LYS A 121 -1.44 12.24 -10.92
C LYS A 121 -1.38 11.38 -9.68
N ILE A 122 -2.25 10.37 -9.59
CA ILE A 122 -2.20 9.39 -8.50
C ILE A 122 -0.87 8.62 -8.56
N GLY A 123 -0.04 8.80 -7.53
CA GLY A 123 1.25 8.13 -7.38
C GLY A 123 1.13 6.83 -6.59
N THR A 124 0.56 6.90 -5.38
CA THR A 124 0.29 5.72 -4.53
C THR A 124 -1.11 5.75 -3.96
N ILE A 125 -1.67 4.56 -3.71
CA ILE A 125 -2.95 4.31 -3.06
C ILE A 125 -2.69 3.28 -1.96
N PHE A 126 -3.13 3.55 -0.74
CA PHE A 126 -2.86 2.70 0.42
C PHE A 126 -3.99 2.79 1.44
N PRO A 127 -4.24 1.74 2.26
CA PRO A 127 -5.14 1.88 3.39
C PRO A 127 -4.42 2.60 4.53
N ASP A 128 -5.15 3.44 5.26
CA ASP A 128 -4.65 4.10 6.46
C ASP A 128 -4.29 3.05 7.53
N ALA A 129 -3.02 3.01 7.94
CA ALA A 129 -2.52 2.02 8.89
C ALA A 129 -2.93 2.34 10.34
N ASP A 130 -3.10 3.62 10.64
CA ASP A 130 -3.27 4.14 11.99
C ASP A 130 -4.76 4.28 12.36
N MET A 131 -5.62 4.46 11.36
CA MET A 131 -7.05 4.66 11.57
C MET A 131 -7.90 3.96 10.50
N GLN A 132 -8.93 3.25 10.94
CA GLN A 132 -10.00 2.72 10.09
C GLN A 132 -11.36 3.04 10.73
N PRO A 133 -12.44 3.19 9.92
CA PRO A 133 -13.80 3.44 10.42
C PRO A 133 -14.33 2.35 11.35
#